data_AF-A0A521L7B9-F1
#
_entry.id   AF-A0A521L7B9-F1
#
_cell.length_a   1.000
_cell.length_b   1.000
_cell.length_c   1.000
_cell.angle_alpha   90.00
_cell.angle_beta   90.00
_cell.angle_gamma   90.00
#
_symmetry.space_group_name_H-M   'P 1'
#
loop_
_entity.id
_entity.type
_entity.pdbx_description
1 polymer ?
#
loop_
_entity_poly.entity_id
_entity_poly.type
_entity_poly.pdbx_seq_one_letter_code
_entity_poly.pdbx_strand_id
1 'polypeptide(L)'
;MIIAFLIMLREGIEAALIVGIVASYLVRSNRRDWLPALWLGVALACAASLAVGAALDLVIGELPQRGQELFEAVIGLVAAAMLTSMVFWMRKAARSIKGELQAGVDAALSGGRQGLALVGLAFLAVVREGLESVFFLLAIAQQGSGWQPALGAAFGLLLAAGVGYAIYALGVKLNLRVFFRWTGVLILFVAAGLVANAVRSLHEAGLWNHLQQTVYDLGPVLPADGVPGAILSGFFGYQERAALGEVVAYLAFLTPTLALFLRRGQAGTVAAVAPSPAGRRMPPLRLAGIATLLLVCGGAGAFIYAASKRQPAVVGAHDIAIAITERSCEPAALTVPAGQASFVVTNRGERVLEWEILDGVMVLEERENIAPGQSRRLTTQLRPGDYTITCGLLSAPRGRLVVEASAAQPRQALSLMDMIGPAAEYRALLSERSAALAGAIEALGQASTDPPAMARARTEAEALLRMLRPATAGDADLAASLHSLQSLLADEAAPAAATRQAGESFRTALGQRTVLPDAMLAGAAAALSPAEGGTVTPEDVAAASEVTRLLLPLVQRVEPEVAERVKTDLAGLPRDAKPGGARNAMTGDLEAMRKALALPDRDRRS
;
A
#
# COMPACT_ATOMS: atom_id res chain seq x y z
N MET A 1 7.87 21.01 15.61
CA MET A 1 7.57 21.94 16.73
C MET A 1 6.98 23.27 16.24
N ILE A 2 7.67 24.04 15.39
CA ILE A 2 7.25 25.41 15.07
C ILE A 2 5.94 25.49 14.25
N ILE A 3 5.70 24.56 13.30
CA ILE A 3 4.44 24.52 12.55
C ILE A 3 3.25 24.32 13.49
N ALA A 4 3.33 23.30 14.33
CA ALA A 4 2.32 22.98 15.34
C ALA A 4 2.10 24.15 16.30
N PHE A 5 3.17 24.87 16.67
CA PHE A 5 3.08 26.12 17.43
C PHE A 5 2.27 27.19 16.70
N LEU A 6 2.55 27.46 15.43
CA LEU A 6 1.86 28.51 14.67
C LEU A 6 0.40 28.19 14.38
N ILE A 7 0.12 26.93 14.06
CA ILE A 7 -1.25 26.44 13.84
C ILE A 7 -2.03 26.59 15.15
N MET A 8 -1.52 26.05 16.26
CA MET A 8 -2.22 26.12 17.53
C MET A 8 -2.30 27.55 18.09
N LEU A 9 -1.30 28.39 17.81
CA LEU A 9 -1.35 29.82 18.13
C LEU A 9 -2.47 30.51 17.35
N ARG A 10 -2.63 30.22 16.06
CA ARG A 10 -3.68 30.80 15.24
C ARG A 10 -5.06 30.33 15.69
N GLU A 11 -5.33 29.03 15.65
CA GLU A 11 -6.65 28.50 15.98
C GLU A 11 -7.00 28.79 17.44
N GLY A 12 -5.99 28.74 18.32
CA GLY A 12 -6.11 29.17 19.70
C GLY A 12 -6.48 30.65 19.82
N ILE A 13 -5.88 31.56 19.04
CA ILE A 13 -6.24 32.99 19.05
C ILE A 13 -7.67 33.20 18.53
N GLU A 14 -8.08 32.48 17.49
CA GLU A 14 -9.44 32.57 16.92
C GLU A 14 -10.48 32.12 17.95
N ALA A 15 -10.28 30.95 18.56
CA ALA A 15 -11.11 30.45 19.66
C ALA A 15 -11.11 31.42 20.87
N ALA A 16 -9.92 31.90 21.28
CA ALA A 16 -9.78 32.80 22.42
C ALA A 16 -10.41 34.18 22.17
N LEU A 17 -10.44 34.64 20.91
CA LEU A 17 -11.11 35.88 20.51
C LEU A 17 -12.63 35.73 20.59
N ILE A 18 -13.20 34.61 20.12
CA ILE A 18 -14.64 34.35 20.23
C ILE A 18 -15.06 34.27 21.71
N VAL A 19 -14.36 33.44 22.48
CA VAL A 19 -14.61 33.29 23.93
C VAL A 19 -14.42 34.62 24.66
N GLY A 20 -13.37 35.38 24.30
CA GLY A 20 -13.08 36.70 24.88
C GLY A 20 -14.16 37.75 24.59
N ILE A 21 -14.73 37.76 23.38
CA ILE A 21 -15.86 38.65 23.02
C ILE A 21 -17.10 38.29 23.83
N VAL A 22 -17.47 37.01 23.89
CA VAL A 22 -18.65 36.54 24.63
C VAL A 22 -18.49 36.79 26.13
N ALA A 23 -17.32 36.48 26.70
CA ALA A 23 -17.02 36.76 28.11
C ALA A 23 -17.07 38.27 28.41
N SER A 24 -16.51 39.10 27.54
CA SER A 24 -16.56 40.56 27.69
C SER A 24 -17.98 41.10 27.60
N TYR A 25 -18.82 40.56 26.72
CA TYR A 25 -20.23 40.94 26.60
C TYR A 25 -21.01 40.57 27.87
N LEU A 26 -20.88 39.33 28.37
CA LEU A 26 -21.55 38.89 29.60
C LEU A 26 -21.17 39.75 30.80
N VAL A 27 -19.89 40.13 30.91
CA VAL A 27 -19.38 41.02 31.96
C VAL A 27 -19.91 42.45 31.80
N ARG A 28 -19.98 42.99 30.57
CA ARG A 28 -20.50 44.34 30.29
C ARG A 28 -22.01 44.44 30.51
N SER A 29 -22.75 43.38 30.22
CA SER A 29 -24.20 43.28 30.39
C SER A 29 -24.62 42.89 31.82
N ASN A 30 -23.67 42.88 32.77
CA ASN A 30 -23.87 42.52 34.19
C ASN A 30 -24.44 41.11 34.43
N ARG A 31 -24.18 40.16 33.51
CA ARG A 31 -24.68 38.77 33.53
C ARG A 31 -23.56 37.78 33.85
N ARG A 32 -22.78 38.07 34.89
CA ARG A 32 -21.58 37.29 35.27
C ARG A 32 -21.89 35.85 35.68
N ASP A 33 -23.11 35.59 36.14
CA ASP A 33 -23.57 34.27 36.59
C ASP A 33 -23.55 33.21 35.48
N TRP A 34 -23.50 33.64 34.21
CA TRP A 34 -23.43 32.76 33.05
C TRP A 34 -22.00 32.47 32.56
N LEU A 35 -20.97 33.05 33.21
CA LEU A 35 -19.58 32.73 32.89
C LEU A 35 -19.23 31.23 33.11
N PRO A 36 -19.70 30.54 34.17
CA PRO A 36 -19.48 29.11 34.32
C PRO A 36 -20.08 28.29 33.18
N ALA A 37 -21.23 28.70 32.63
CA ALA A 37 -21.87 28.05 31.49
C ALA A 37 -21.03 28.22 30.21
N LEU A 38 -20.46 29.40 29.98
CA LEU A 38 -19.48 29.62 28.90
C LEU A 38 -18.26 28.68 29.06
N TRP A 39 -17.65 28.62 30.24
CA TRP A 39 -16.49 27.77 30.50
C TRP A 39 -16.80 26.27 30.40
N LEU A 40 -18.00 25.84 30.79
CA LEU A 40 -18.45 24.47 30.60
C LEU A 40 -18.51 24.10 29.11
N GLY A 41 -19.03 25.00 28.27
CA GLY A 41 -19.04 24.81 26.81
C GLY A 41 -17.63 24.69 26.22
N VAL A 42 -16.70 25.56 26.65
CA VAL A 42 -15.28 25.50 26.25
C VAL A 42 -14.62 24.19 26.68
N ALA A 43 -14.83 23.77 27.93
CA ALA A 43 -14.27 22.53 28.47
C ALA A 43 -14.79 21.29 27.72
N LEU A 44 -16.10 21.23 27.44
CA LEU A 44 -16.71 20.16 26.65
C LEU A 44 -16.15 20.13 25.22
N ALA A 45 -15.95 21.29 24.58
CA ALA A 45 -15.38 21.37 23.24
C ALA A 45 -13.92 20.89 23.20
N CYS A 46 -13.11 21.25 24.21
CA CYS A 46 -11.73 20.77 24.33
C CYS A 46 -11.69 19.25 24.53
N ALA A 47 -12.54 18.72 25.42
CA ALA A 47 -12.63 17.28 25.66
C ALA A 47 -13.07 16.51 24.40
N ALA A 48 -14.08 17.01 23.68
CA ALA A 48 -14.55 16.42 22.43
C ALA A 48 -13.46 16.42 21.35
N SER A 49 -12.74 17.54 21.19
CA SER A 49 -11.67 17.65 20.20
C SER A 49 -10.52 16.67 20.51
N LEU A 50 -10.10 16.57 21.78
CA LEU A 50 -9.10 15.60 22.22
C LEU A 50 -9.55 14.15 22.01
N ALA A 51 -10.82 13.85 22.28
CA ALA A 51 -11.38 12.51 22.08
C ALA A 51 -11.39 12.12 20.59
N VAL A 52 -11.77 13.04 19.70
CA VAL A 52 -11.72 12.81 18.24
C VAL A 52 -10.27 12.62 17.78
N GLY A 53 -9.33 13.44 18.25
CA GLY A 53 -7.92 13.29 17.92
C GLY A 53 -7.35 11.95 18.37
N ALA A 54 -7.67 11.51 19.59
CA ALA A 54 -7.25 10.20 20.09
C ALA A 54 -7.89 9.05 19.30
N ALA A 55 -9.18 9.14 18.96
CA ALA A 55 -9.86 8.12 18.17
C ALA A 55 -9.25 7.99 16.75
N LEU A 56 -8.94 9.11 16.10
CA LEU A 56 -8.29 9.11 14.78
C LEU A 56 -6.88 8.51 14.85
N ASP A 57 -6.07 8.89 15.85
CA ASP A 57 -4.71 8.35 16.02
C ASP A 57 -4.71 6.82 16.23
N LEU A 58 -5.68 6.30 17.00
CA LEU A 58 -5.83 4.85 17.21
C LEU A 58 -6.17 4.10 15.93
N VAL A 59 -7.07 4.64 15.11
CA VAL A 59 -7.51 3.99 13.85
C VAL A 59 -6.38 3.97 12.81
N ILE A 60 -5.55 5.02 12.75
CA ILE A 60 -4.47 5.11 11.74
C ILE A 60 -3.31 4.17 12.08
N GLY A 61 -3.05 3.93 13.37
CA GLY A 61 -1.98 3.06 13.83
C GLY A 61 -2.11 1.60 13.40
N GLU A 62 -3.31 1.15 13.01
CA GLU A 62 -3.59 -0.23 12.58
C GLU A 62 -3.53 -0.45 11.07
N LEU A 63 -3.36 0.61 10.26
CA LEU A 63 -3.39 0.51 8.80
C LEU A 63 -2.08 -0.08 8.22
N PRO A 64 -2.16 -0.87 7.13
CA PRO A 64 -0.99 -1.28 6.32
C PRO A 64 -0.25 -0.05 5.76
N GLN A 65 1.06 -0.14 5.50
CA GLN A 65 1.89 1.02 5.14
C GLN A 65 1.40 1.77 3.91
N ARG A 66 1.06 1.06 2.83
CA ARG A 66 0.45 1.67 1.63
C ARG A 66 -0.83 2.44 1.93
N GLY A 67 -1.61 1.98 2.91
CA GLY A 67 -2.81 2.66 3.39
C GLY A 67 -2.48 3.89 4.24
N GLN A 68 -1.40 3.85 5.03
CA GLN A 68 -0.91 4.99 5.82
C GLN A 68 -0.44 6.13 4.91
N GLU A 69 0.39 5.84 3.91
CA GLU A 69 0.89 6.84 2.95
C GLU A 69 -0.25 7.49 2.14
N LEU A 70 -1.20 6.68 1.68
CA LEU A 70 -2.37 7.17 0.94
C LEU A 70 -3.25 8.05 1.83
N PHE A 71 -3.46 7.62 3.08
CA PHE A 71 -4.25 8.39 4.05
C PHE A 71 -3.54 9.70 4.44
N GLU A 72 -2.22 9.68 4.60
CA GLU A 72 -1.40 10.87 4.81
C GLU A 72 -1.55 11.87 3.66
N ALA A 73 -1.43 11.40 2.42
CA ALA A 73 -1.62 12.26 1.25
C ALA A 73 -3.02 12.88 1.20
N VAL A 74 -4.06 12.08 1.45
CA VAL A 74 -5.45 12.55 1.46
C VAL A 74 -5.67 13.58 2.55
N ILE A 75 -5.22 13.32 3.78
CA ILE A 75 -5.33 14.27 4.88
C ILE A 75 -4.53 15.55 4.59
N GLY A 76 -3.31 15.43 4.06
CA GLY A 76 -2.47 16.56 3.68
C GLY A 76 -3.16 17.48 2.66
N LEU A 77 -3.80 16.89 1.64
CA LEU A 77 -4.57 17.63 0.64
C LEU A 77 -5.85 18.25 1.21
N VAL A 78 -6.59 17.52 2.05
CA VAL A 78 -7.77 18.06 2.74
C VAL A 78 -7.38 19.23 3.64
N ALA A 79 -6.30 19.09 4.42
CA ALA A 79 -5.76 20.14 5.25
C ALA A 79 -5.34 21.37 4.42
N ALA A 80 -4.63 21.17 3.31
CA ALA A 80 -4.24 22.27 2.42
C ALA A 80 -5.45 23.00 1.81
N ALA A 81 -6.47 22.26 1.36
CA ALA A 81 -7.71 22.82 0.83
C ALA A 81 -8.47 23.62 1.89
N MET A 82 -8.55 23.08 3.10
CA MET A 82 -9.22 23.70 4.25
C MET A 82 -8.51 24.98 4.70
N LEU A 83 -7.18 24.95 4.86
CA LEU A 83 -6.35 26.13 5.15
C LEU A 83 -6.56 27.23 4.10
N THR A 84 -6.53 26.85 2.82
CA THR A 84 -6.71 27.79 1.72
C THR A 84 -8.11 28.41 1.75
N SER A 85 -9.14 27.59 1.89
CA SER A 85 -10.53 28.05 2.02
C SER A 85 -10.69 29.04 3.17
N MET A 86 -10.12 28.74 4.33
CA MET A 86 -10.19 29.60 5.51
C MET A 86 -9.45 30.92 5.33
N VAL A 87 -8.26 30.92 4.72
CA VAL A 87 -7.51 32.14 4.38
C VAL A 87 -8.33 33.06 3.47
N PHE A 88 -9.01 32.52 2.46
CA PHE A 88 -9.91 33.30 1.60
C PHE A 88 -11.22 33.71 2.29
N TRP A 89 -11.78 32.86 3.15
CA TRP A 89 -12.98 33.16 3.93
C TRP A 89 -12.74 34.30 4.92
N MET A 90 -11.67 34.26 5.71
CA MET A 90 -11.32 35.31 6.66
C MET A 90 -11.05 36.65 5.97
N ARG A 91 -10.42 36.63 4.79
CA ARG A 91 -10.24 37.83 3.97
C ARG A 91 -11.57 38.49 3.61
N LYS A 92 -12.63 37.70 3.42
CA LYS A 92 -13.99 38.18 3.16
C LYS A 92 -14.70 38.61 4.46
N ALA A 93 -14.57 37.82 5.53
CA ALA A 93 -15.27 37.99 6.81
C ALA A 93 -14.71 39.09 7.72
N ALA A 94 -13.43 39.50 7.57
CA ALA A 94 -12.79 40.56 8.37
C ALA A 94 -13.50 41.93 8.33
N ARG A 95 -14.58 42.08 7.54
CA ARG A 95 -15.42 43.28 7.43
C ARG A 95 -16.74 43.22 8.24
N SER A 96 -17.27 42.06 8.61
CA SER A 96 -18.62 41.94 9.25
C SER A 96 -18.68 41.23 10.61
N ILE A 97 -17.61 40.55 11.03
CA ILE A 97 -17.56 39.67 12.24
C ILE A 97 -18.12 40.33 13.52
N LYS A 98 -17.88 41.63 13.74
CA LYS A 98 -18.34 42.30 14.96
C LYS A 98 -19.87 42.40 15.06
N GLY A 99 -20.57 42.58 13.94
CA GLY A 99 -22.03 42.77 13.93
C GLY A 99 -22.81 41.44 14.03
N GLU A 100 -22.33 40.40 13.35
CA GLU A 100 -23.00 39.09 13.31
C GLU A 100 -22.91 38.34 14.66
N LEU A 101 -21.76 38.45 15.35
CA LEU A 101 -21.59 37.86 16.68
C LEU A 101 -22.46 38.52 17.75
N GLN A 102 -22.67 39.84 17.66
CA GLN A 102 -23.56 40.55 18.58
C GLN A 102 -25.02 40.11 18.40
N ALA A 103 -25.48 39.99 17.15
CA ALA A 103 -26.82 39.51 16.84
C ALA A 103 -27.06 38.05 17.27
N GLY A 104 -26.06 37.17 17.12
CA GLY A 104 -26.15 35.76 17.54
C GLY A 104 -26.23 35.58 19.05
N VAL A 105 -25.50 36.41 19.82
CA VAL A 105 -25.57 36.41 21.29
C VAL A 105 -26.91 36.96 21.77
N ASP A 106 -27.42 38.02 21.16
CA ASP A 106 -28.72 38.59 21.51
C ASP A 106 -29.88 37.60 21.23
N ALA A 107 -29.81 36.83 20.14
CA ALA A 107 -30.79 35.78 19.82
C ALA A 107 -30.71 34.54 20.75
N ALA A 108 -29.51 34.17 21.20
CA ALA A 108 -29.34 33.07 22.16
C ALA A 108 -29.90 33.43 23.56
N LEU A 109 -29.93 34.72 23.89
CA LEU A 109 -30.40 35.25 25.18
C LEU A 109 -31.91 35.51 25.23
N SER A 110 -32.64 35.39 24.12
CA SER A 110 -34.10 35.62 24.05
C SER A 110 -34.97 34.37 24.25
N GLY A 111 -34.37 33.16 24.35
CA GLY A 111 -35.10 31.89 24.54
C GLY A 111 -35.27 31.46 26.01
N GLY A 112 -36.11 30.44 26.28
CA GLY A 112 -36.37 29.93 27.65
C GLY A 112 -35.32 28.99 28.26
N ARG A 113 -34.30 28.56 27.50
CA ARG A 113 -33.19 27.68 27.95
C ARG A 113 -31.83 28.37 27.77
N GLN A 114 -31.73 29.59 28.30
CA GLN A 114 -30.63 30.55 28.08
C GLN A 114 -29.24 29.98 28.41
N GLY A 115 -29.12 29.19 29.49
CA GLY A 115 -27.86 28.56 29.88
C GLY A 115 -27.36 27.49 28.90
N LEU A 116 -28.26 26.63 28.45
CA LEU A 116 -27.93 25.59 27.47
C LEU A 116 -27.61 26.17 26.09
N ALA A 117 -28.30 27.26 25.71
CA ALA A 117 -28.01 27.99 24.48
C ALA A 117 -26.60 28.61 24.52
N LEU A 118 -26.18 29.18 25.66
CA LEU A 118 -24.85 29.74 25.82
C LEU A 118 -23.75 28.66 25.85
N VAL A 119 -23.99 27.54 26.57
CA VAL A 119 -23.09 26.37 26.54
C VAL A 119 -22.95 25.86 25.11
N GLY A 120 -24.05 25.68 24.39
CA GLY A 120 -24.07 25.20 23.01
C GLY A 120 -23.39 26.15 22.03
N LEU A 121 -23.59 27.46 22.17
CA LEU A 121 -22.92 28.47 21.36
C LEU A 121 -21.40 28.44 21.57
N ALA A 122 -20.95 28.42 22.83
CA ALA A 122 -19.54 28.34 23.18
C ALA A 122 -18.92 27.01 22.71
N PHE A 123 -19.63 25.90 22.92
CA PHE A 123 -19.22 24.58 22.48
C PHE A 123 -19.04 24.54 20.95
N LEU A 124 -20.05 24.94 20.18
CA LEU A 124 -20.02 24.90 18.71
C LEU A 124 -18.94 25.84 18.14
N ALA A 125 -18.76 27.01 18.75
CA ALA A 125 -17.72 27.94 18.34
C ALA A 125 -16.31 27.38 18.55
N VAL A 126 -16.05 26.77 19.72
CA VAL A 126 -14.70 26.26 20.05
C VAL A 126 -14.44 24.89 19.44
N VAL A 127 -15.43 24.00 19.37
CA VAL A 127 -15.25 22.65 18.83
C VAL A 127 -14.92 22.69 17.34
N ARG A 128 -15.43 23.67 16.60
CA ARG A 128 -15.05 23.88 15.21
C ARG A 128 -13.55 24.09 15.10
N GLU A 129 -13.02 25.15 15.72
CA GLU A 129 -11.59 25.49 15.71
C GLU A 129 -10.73 24.35 16.30
N GLY A 130 -11.25 23.66 17.32
CA GLY A 130 -10.62 22.49 17.94
C GLY A 130 -10.51 21.30 16.99
N LEU A 131 -11.55 20.99 16.21
CA LEU A 131 -11.51 19.95 15.20
C LEU A 131 -10.55 20.31 14.06
N GLU A 132 -10.53 21.57 13.62
CA GLU A 132 -9.57 22.05 12.61
C GLU A 132 -8.13 21.83 13.11
N SER A 133 -7.86 22.22 14.37
CA SER A 133 -6.56 22.01 15.02
C SER A 133 -6.16 20.53 15.08
N VAL A 134 -7.11 19.64 15.41
CA VAL A 134 -6.88 18.19 15.47
C VAL A 134 -6.48 17.64 14.10
N PHE A 135 -7.21 18.00 13.04
CA PHE A 135 -6.88 17.56 11.69
C PHE A 135 -5.50 18.06 11.25
N PHE A 136 -5.16 19.32 11.53
CA PHE A 136 -3.84 19.88 11.17
C PHE A 136 -2.68 19.27 11.97
N LEU A 137 -2.87 19.11 13.28
CA LEU A 137 -1.86 18.49 14.13
C LEU A 137 -1.65 17.02 13.77
N LEU A 138 -2.72 16.30 13.40
CA LEU A 138 -2.62 14.93 12.92
C LEU A 138 -1.85 14.86 11.60
N ALA A 139 -2.16 15.73 10.63
CA ALA A 139 -1.44 15.79 9.36
C ALA A 139 0.08 15.98 9.54
N ILE A 140 0.49 16.78 10.52
CA ILE A 140 1.90 17.04 10.83
C ILE A 140 2.53 15.95 11.69
N ALA A 141 1.74 15.33 12.58
CA ALA A 141 2.21 14.25 13.44
C ALA A 141 2.52 12.96 12.66
N GLN A 142 1.92 12.77 11.48
CA GLN A 142 2.28 11.66 10.59
C GLN A 142 3.65 11.87 9.92
N GLN A 143 3.99 13.12 9.59
CA GLN A 143 5.24 13.48 8.89
C GLN A 143 6.52 13.30 9.70
N GLY A 144 6.45 12.90 10.98
CA GLY A 144 7.64 12.64 11.78
C GLY A 144 7.36 12.16 13.20
N SER A 145 8.16 11.21 13.68
CA SER A 145 8.03 10.71 15.05
C SER A 145 8.60 11.66 16.09
N GLY A 146 7.80 11.99 17.10
CA GLY A 146 8.30 12.66 18.30
C GLY A 146 7.24 13.44 19.07
N TRP A 147 7.63 13.92 20.24
CA TRP A 147 6.82 14.74 21.14
C TRP A 147 6.96 16.24 20.84
N GLN A 148 7.87 16.61 19.94
CA GLN A 148 8.18 17.98 19.54
C GLN A 148 6.99 18.71 18.88
N PRO A 149 6.14 18.09 18.03
CA PRO A 149 4.92 18.75 17.54
C PRO A 149 3.96 19.09 18.68
N ALA A 150 3.80 18.18 19.65
CA ALA A 150 2.94 18.37 20.81
C ALA A 150 3.41 19.53 21.70
N LEU A 151 4.72 19.62 21.96
CA LEU A 151 5.29 20.78 22.67
C LEU A 151 5.02 22.09 21.94
N GLY A 152 5.20 22.09 20.62
CA GLY A 152 4.90 23.25 19.77
C GLY A 152 3.46 23.70 19.94
N ALA A 153 2.51 22.78 19.78
CA ALA A 153 1.10 23.04 19.98
C ALA A 153 0.81 23.59 21.38
N ALA A 154 1.39 23.00 22.43
CA ALA A 154 1.20 23.46 23.81
C ALA A 154 1.68 24.91 24.01
N PHE A 155 2.86 25.27 23.49
CA PHE A 155 3.35 26.66 23.54
C PHE A 155 2.45 27.62 22.74
N GLY A 156 1.93 27.18 21.59
CA GLY A 156 1.02 27.97 20.76
C GLY A 156 -0.28 28.27 21.49
N LEU A 157 -0.86 27.25 22.14
CA LEU A 157 -2.07 27.36 22.94
C LEU A 157 -1.86 28.26 24.17
N LEU A 158 -0.73 28.13 24.87
CA LEU A 158 -0.39 28.98 26.02
C LEU A 158 -0.31 30.46 25.61
N LEU A 159 0.37 30.75 24.50
CA LEU A 159 0.48 32.12 24.00
C LEU A 159 -0.87 32.65 23.51
N ALA A 160 -1.67 31.82 22.82
CA ALA A 160 -3.03 32.17 22.41
C ALA A 160 -3.95 32.50 23.59
N ALA A 161 -3.89 31.71 24.67
CA ALA A 161 -4.61 31.99 25.90
C ALA A 161 -4.16 33.32 26.54
N GLY A 162 -2.86 33.60 26.54
CA GLY A 162 -2.30 34.88 26.98
C GLY A 162 -2.82 36.07 26.15
N VAL A 163 -2.87 35.93 24.82
CA VAL A 163 -3.43 36.94 23.91
C VAL A 163 -4.93 37.12 24.15
N GLY A 164 -5.69 36.04 24.31
CA GLY A 164 -7.12 36.10 24.64
C GLY A 164 -7.38 36.82 25.96
N TYR A 165 -6.58 36.53 26.99
CA TYR A 165 -6.63 37.25 28.25
C TYR A 165 -6.30 38.74 28.09
N ALA A 166 -5.28 39.07 27.28
CA ALA A 166 -4.94 40.45 26.99
C ALA A 166 -6.07 41.18 26.24
N ILE A 167 -6.78 40.53 25.32
CA ILE A 167 -7.95 41.09 24.63
C ILE A 167 -9.09 41.36 25.62
N TYR A 168 -9.38 40.39 26.50
CA TYR A 168 -10.37 40.54 27.58
C TYR A 168 -10.00 41.67 28.56
N ALA A 169 -8.73 41.77 28.96
CA ALA A 169 -8.26 42.70 29.98
C ALA A 169 -8.03 44.12 29.45
N LEU A 170 -7.53 44.29 28.22
CA LEU A 170 -7.09 45.59 27.70
C LEU A 170 -7.99 46.19 26.60
N GLY A 171 -8.97 45.46 26.03
CA GLY A 171 -9.84 45.99 24.97
C GLY A 171 -9.06 46.57 23.77
N VAL A 172 -7.92 45.96 23.43
CA VAL A 172 -6.88 46.52 22.55
C VAL A 172 -7.38 46.71 21.11
N LYS A 173 -7.01 47.85 20.52
CA LYS A 173 -7.15 48.21 19.10
C LYS A 173 -6.15 47.43 18.21
N LEU A 174 -6.21 46.09 18.21
CA LEU A 174 -5.39 45.28 17.30
C LEU A 174 -5.86 45.49 15.86
N ASN A 175 -4.93 45.86 14.97
CA ASN A 175 -5.22 45.95 13.54
C ASN A 175 -5.24 44.54 12.92
N LEU A 176 -6.34 43.83 13.16
CA LEU A 176 -6.63 42.47 12.69
C LEU A 176 -6.36 42.31 11.19
N ARG A 177 -6.56 43.37 10.39
CA ARG A 177 -6.31 43.35 8.95
C ARG A 177 -4.84 43.15 8.59
N VAL A 178 -3.91 43.77 9.33
CA VAL A 178 -2.47 43.62 9.07
C VAL A 178 -1.99 42.25 9.56
N PHE A 179 -2.46 41.83 10.73
CA PHE A 179 -2.17 40.51 11.30
C PHE A 179 -2.59 39.39 10.34
N PHE A 180 -3.87 39.34 9.94
CA PHE A 180 -4.38 38.31 9.03
C PHE A 180 -3.77 38.33 7.63
N ARG A 181 -3.26 39.48 7.17
CA ARG A 181 -2.58 39.55 5.87
C ARG A 181 -1.23 38.84 5.91
N TRP A 182 -0.43 39.08 6.95
CA TRP A 182 0.89 38.45 7.08
C TRP A 182 0.79 36.98 7.46
N THR A 183 -0.11 36.63 8.39
CA THR A 183 -0.34 35.22 8.74
C THR A 183 -0.96 34.45 7.57
N GLY A 184 -1.86 35.07 6.78
CA GLY A 184 -2.43 34.46 5.58
C GLY A 184 -1.40 34.14 4.50
N VAL A 185 -0.42 35.04 4.25
CA VAL A 185 0.70 34.73 3.34
C VAL A 185 1.50 33.54 3.86
N LEU A 186 1.87 33.55 5.13
CA LEU A 186 2.64 32.47 5.74
C LEU A 186 1.93 31.11 5.62
N ILE A 187 0.62 31.07 5.86
CA ILE A 187 -0.19 29.85 5.76
C ILE A 187 -0.25 29.32 4.33
N LEU A 188 -0.25 30.18 3.31
CA LEU A 188 -0.21 29.72 1.91
C LEU A 188 1.10 28.99 1.58
N PHE A 189 2.22 29.43 2.15
CA PHE A 189 3.50 28.71 2.03
C PHE A 189 3.47 27.36 2.75
N VAL A 190 2.88 27.31 3.96
CA VAL A 190 2.69 26.05 4.70
C VAL A 190 1.77 25.08 3.92
N ALA A 191 0.66 25.59 3.38
CA ALA A 191 -0.28 24.80 2.60
C ALA A 191 0.36 24.27 1.30
N ALA A 192 1.21 25.06 0.65
CA ALA A 192 2.01 24.58 -0.48
C ALA A 192 2.96 23.45 -0.07
N GLY A 193 3.56 23.54 1.13
CA GLY A 193 4.39 22.49 1.70
C GLY A 193 3.62 21.19 1.95
N LEU A 194 2.39 21.29 2.48
CA LEU A 194 1.48 20.14 2.65
C LEU A 194 1.13 19.47 1.31
N VAL A 195 0.93 20.26 0.25
CA VAL A 195 0.67 19.73 -1.10
C VAL A 195 1.89 19.01 -1.65
N ALA A 196 3.10 19.56 -1.48
CA ALA A 196 4.34 18.90 -1.89
C ALA A 196 4.55 17.57 -1.14
N ASN A 197 4.33 17.55 0.17
CA ASN A 197 4.41 16.34 0.98
C ASN A 197 3.35 15.30 0.56
N ALA A 198 2.13 15.71 0.22
CA ALA A 198 1.12 14.78 -0.27
C ALA A 198 1.50 14.11 -1.59
N VAL A 199 2.20 14.83 -2.49
CA VAL A 199 2.76 14.23 -3.72
C VAL A 199 3.85 13.21 -3.40
N ARG A 200 4.68 13.50 -2.39
CA ARG A 200 5.70 12.56 -1.91
C ARG A 200 5.07 11.29 -1.33
N SER A 201 4.09 11.40 -0.44
CA SER A 201 3.37 10.21 0.07
C SER A 201 2.65 9.45 -1.04
N LEU A 202 2.25 10.10 -2.15
CA LEU A 202 1.74 9.43 -3.35
C LEU A 202 2.82 8.64 -4.11
N HIS A 203 4.06 9.16 -4.14
CA HIS A 203 5.23 8.46 -4.68
C HIS A 203 5.58 7.24 -3.81
N GLU A 204 5.61 7.42 -2.49
CA GLU A 204 5.91 6.38 -1.50
C GLU A 204 4.83 5.28 -1.49
N ALA A 205 3.54 5.65 -1.64
CA ALA A 205 2.44 4.69 -1.80
C ALA A 205 2.47 3.91 -3.14
N GLY A 206 3.41 4.22 -4.03
CA GLY A 206 3.54 3.62 -5.36
C GLY A 206 2.32 3.87 -6.26
N LEU A 207 1.54 4.92 -5.98
CA LEU A 207 0.36 5.30 -6.77
C LEU A 207 0.71 6.27 -7.91
N TRP A 208 1.77 7.06 -7.72
CA TRP A 208 2.25 8.01 -8.71
C TRP A 208 3.77 7.92 -8.81
N ASN A 209 4.28 7.32 -9.89
CA ASN A 209 5.73 7.12 -10.06
C ASN A 209 6.36 8.02 -11.13
N HIS A 210 5.63 9.06 -11.57
CA HIS A 210 6.12 10.01 -12.55
C HIS A 210 6.79 11.21 -11.88
N LEU A 211 7.80 11.81 -12.53
CA LEU A 211 8.49 13.03 -12.05
C LEU A 211 9.30 12.84 -10.73
N GLN A 212 9.77 11.62 -10.45
CA GLN A 212 10.63 11.30 -9.29
C GLN A 212 12.10 11.72 -9.46
N GLN A 213 12.45 12.41 -10.55
CA GLN A 213 13.82 12.89 -10.76
C GLN A 213 14.17 13.93 -9.70
N THR A 214 15.28 13.72 -8.99
CA THR A 214 15.77 14.66 -7.98
C THR A 214 16.19 15.96 -8.65
N VAL A 215 15.61 17.09 -8.23
CA VAL A 215 15.92 18.41 -8.80
C VAL A 215 17.14 19.03 -8.13
N TYR A 216 17.25 18.85 -6.82
CA TYR A 216 18.35 19.37 -6.02
C TYR A 216 18.65 18.45 -4.84
N ASP A 217 19.92 18.48 -4.44
CA ASP A 217 20.42 17.85 -3.21
C ASP A 217 21.14 18.93 -2.40
N LEU A 218 20.45 19.46 -1.40
CA LEU A 218 20.95 20.51 -0.51
C LEU A 218 21.42 19.96 0.84
N GLY A 219 21.38 18.63 1.05
CA GLY A 219 21.88 17.98 2.27
C GLY A 219 23.29 18.39 2.69
N PRO A 220 24.26 18.57 1.77
CA PRO A 220 25.62 18.99 2.12
C PRO A 220 25.75 20.43 2.66
N VAL A 221 24.80 21.31 2.32
CA VAL A 221 24.86 22.75 2.62
C VAL A 221 23.83 23.15 3.67
N LEU A 222 22.65 22.53 3.62
CA LEU A 222 21.51 22.81 4.47
C LEU A 222 20.80 21.50 4.86
N PRO A 223 21.37 20.75 5.81
CA PRO A 223 20.76 19.55 6.38
C PRO A 223 19.43 19.90 7.08
N ALA A 224 18.41 19.07 6.93
CA ALA A 224 17.10 19.18 7.56
C ALA A 224 17.13 18.85 9.06
N ASP A 225 18.11 18.08 9.54
CA ASP A 225 18.39 17.90 10.96
C ASP A 225 19.06 19.14 11.59
N GLY A 226 19.68 20.00 10.78
CA GLY A 226 20.19 21.30 11.20
C GLY A 226 19.08 22.30 11.53
N VAL A 227 19.32 23.21 12.49
CA VAL A 227 18.35 24.24 12.92
C VAL A 227 17.73 25.03 11.75
N PRO A 228 18.49 25.59 10.79
CA PRO A 228 17.90 26.33 9.69
C PRO A 228 17.13 25.44 8.70
N GLY A 229 17.59 24.20 8.46
CA GLY A 229 16.89 23.23 7.63
C GLY A 229 15.57 22.76 8.25
N ALA A 230 15.55 22.48 9.56
CA ALA A 230 14.34 22.14 10.30
C ALA A 230 13.31 23.28 10.30
N ILE A 231 13.75 24.54 10.36
CA ILE A 231 12.88 25.71 10.23
C ILE A 231 12.30 25.76 8.82
N LEU A 232 13.14 25.69 7.79
CA LEU A 232 12.66 25.76 6.40
C LEU A 232 11.74 24.59 6.06
N SER A 233 12.08 23.39 6.52
CA SER A 233 11.28 22.18 6.35
C SER A 233 9.93 22.36 7.02
N GLY A 234 9.92 22.89 8.25
CA GLY A 234 8.68 23.17 8.95
C GLY A 234 7.80 24.22 8.26
N PHE A 235 8.35 25.37 7.93
CA PHE A 235 7.54 26.50 7.44
C PHE A 235 7.15 26.38 5.97
N PHE A 236 8.02 25.82 5.16
CA PHE A 236 7.92 25.87 3.70
C PHE A 236 7.85 24.48 3.07
N GLY A 237 7.84 23.40 3.86
CA GLY A 237 7.91 22.04 3.30
C GLY A 237 9.23 21.78 2.57
N TYR A 238 10.31 22.47 2.96
CA TYR A 238 11.65 22.21 2.41
C TYR A 238 12.10 20.79 2.72
N GLN A 239 12.70 20.15 1.72
CA GLN A 239 13.31 18.84 1.83
C GLN A 239 14.75 18.94 1.33
N GLU A 240 15.68 18.20 1.92
CA GLU A 240 17.08 18.17 1.45
C GLU A 240 17.19 17.66 0.01
N ARG A 241 16.31 16.73 -0.36
CA ARG A 241 16.26 16.05 -1.66
C ARG A 241 14.83 16.08 -2.17
N ALA A 242 14.49 17.10 -2.95
CA ALA A 242 13.14 17.21 -3.50
C ALA A 242 13.06 16.61 -4.90
N ALA A 243 12.03 15.79 -5.12
CA ALA A 243 11.67 15.32 -6.45
C ALA A 243 11.04 16.44 -7.30
N LEU A 244 11.13 16.31 -8.62
CA LEU A 244 10.56 17.28 -9.55
C LEU A 244 9.04 17.41 -9.39
N GLY A 245 8.35 16.31 -9.13
CA GLY A 245 6.92 16.31 -8.82
C GLY A 245 6.56 17.19 -7.60
N GLU A 246 7.35 17.13 -6.53
CA GLU A 246 7.13 17.91 -5.31
C GLU A 246 7.31 19.41 -5.56
N VAL A 247 8.38 19.80 -6.23
CA VAL A 247 8.68 21.21 -6.56
C VAL A 247 7.62 21.79 -7.49
N VAL A 248 7.21 21.03 -8.51
CA VAL A 248 6.16 21.44 -9.43
C VAL A 248 4.83 21.62 -8.70
N ALA A 249 4.44 20.67 -7.84
CA ALA A 249 3.21 20.75 -7.07
C ALA A 249 3.21 21.96 -6.11
N TYR A 250 4.33 22.19 -5.43
CA TYR A 250 4.54 23.35 -4.56
C TYR A 250 4.29 24.66 -5.31
N LEU A 251 4.99 24.86 -6.44
CA LEU A 251 4.91 26.10 -7.23
C LEU A 251 3.55 26.25 -7.93
N ALA A 252 2.99 25.16 -8.46
CA ALA A 252 1.70 25.14 -9.13
C ALA A 252 0.56 25.49 -8.17
N PHE A 253 0.69 25.14 -6.89
CA PHE A 253 -0.26 25.53 -5.86
C PHE A 253 -0.02 26.96 -5.32
N LEU A 254 1.22 27.28 -4.96
CA LEU A 254 1.56 28.54 -4.30
C LEU A 254 1.37 29.75 -5.22
N THR A 255 1.82 29.67 -6.46
CA THR A 255 1.80 30.81 -7.40
C THR A 255 0.38 31.35 -7.64
N PRO A 256 -0.62 30.53 -8.01
CA PRO A 256 -1.98 31.05 -8.22
C PRO A 256 -2.65 31.47 -6.92
N THR A 257 -2.51 30.71 -5.83
CA THR A 257 -3.16 31.03 -4.55
C THR A 257 -2.62 32.33 -3.95
N LEU A 258 -1.30 32.53 -3.97
CA LEU A 258 -0.65 33.75 -3.51
C LEU A 258 -1.00 34.94 -4.41
N ALA A 259 -1.04 34.76 -5.74
CA ALA A 259 -1.45 35.81 -6.67
C ALA A 259 -2.91 36.25 -6.43
N LEU A 260 -3.82 35.30 -6.20
CA LEU A 260 -5.22 35.58 -5.86
C LEU A 260 -5.33 36.26 -4.48
N PHE A 261 -4.54 35.83 -3.50
CA PHE A 261 -4.51 36.41 -2.16
C PHE A 261 -3.99 37.86 -2.15
N LEU A 262 -2.96 38.15 -2.94
CA LEU A 262 -2.34 39.48 -3.03
C LEU A 262 -3.05 40.42 -4.00
N ARG A 263 -3.83 39.92 -4.98
CA ARG A 263 -4.62 40.75 -5.90
C ARG A 263 -5.57 41.65 -5.10
N ARG A 264 -5.32 42.97 -5.14
CA ARG A 264 -5.99 44.04 -4.39
C ARG A 264 -7.51 43.85 -4.31
N GLY A 265 -8.04 43.73 -3.08
CA GLY A 265 -9.40 44.18 -2.82
C GLY A 265 -9.38 45.71 -2.88
N GLN A 266 -10.12 46.30 -3.82
CA GLN A 266 -10.25 47.76 -3.95
C GLN A 266 -10.53 48.37 -2.58
N ALA A 267 -9.70 49.34 -2.22
CA ALA A 267 -9.86 50.14 -1.03
C ALA A 267 -11.12 50.99 -1.18
N GLY A 268 -12.24 50.52 -0.63
CA GLY A 268 -13.34 51.41 -0.28
C GLY A 268 -12.89 52.25 0.90
N THR A 269 -12.60 53.52 0.65
CA THR A 269 -12.40 54.57 1.64
C THR A 269 -13.67 54.64 2.51
N VAL A 270 -13.63 54.12 3.73
CA VAL A 270 -14.68 54.36 4.72
C VAL A 270 -14.09 55.32 5.75
N ALA A 271 -14.78 56.46 5.89
CA ALA A 271 -14.44 57.57 6.76
C ALA A 271 -14.22 57.13 8.21
N ALA A 272 -13.25 57.77 8.86
CA ALA A 272 -12.92 57.58 10.26
C ALA A 272 -14.13 57.93 11.16
N VAL A 273 -14.61 56.96 11.93
CA VAL A 273 -15.54 57.21 13.04
C VAL A 273 -14.71 57.68 14.25
N ALA A 274 -15.11 58.82 14.82
CA ALA A 274 -14.47 59.53 15.92
C ALA A 274 -14.36 58.71 17.23
N PRO A 275 -13.40 59.04 18.12
CA PRO A 275 -13.27 58.39 19.42
C PRO A 275 -14.13 59.09 20.49
N SER A 276 -14.65 58.32 21.46
CA SER A 276 -15.25 58.82 22.70
C SER A 276 -15.19 57.73 23.79
N PRO A 277 -15.20 58.08 25.09
CA PRO A 277 -13.97 58.22 25.86
C PRO A 277 -13.78 57.20 27.00
N ALA A 278 -12.55 57.23 27.53
CA ALA A 278 -12.03 56.86 28.85
C ALA A 278 -12.83 55.90 29.78
N GLY A 279 -12.15 54.79 30.11
CA GLY A 279 -11.66 54.59 31.48
C GLY A 279 -12.66 54.11 32.53
N ARG A 280 -12.73 52.79 32.72
CA ARG A 280 -13.05 52.21 34.04
C ARG A 280 -12.09 51.05 34.32
N ARG A 281 -11.26 51.21 35.36
CA ARG A 281 -10.33 50.17 35.85
C ARG A 281 -11.13 48.94 36.28
N MET A 282 -10.86 47.79 35.67
CA MET A 282 -11.36 46.50 36.15
C MET A 282 -10.45 46.00 37.29
N PRO A 283 -11.01 45.39 38.36
CA PRO A 283 -10.23 44.84 39.46
C PRO A 283 -9.56 43.51 39.07
N PRO A 284 -8.53 43.06 39.80
CA PRO A 284 -7.68 41.95 39.38
C PRO A 284 -8.38 40.59 39.59
N LEU A 285 -8.88 39.99 38.51
CA LEU A 285 -9.39 38.61 38.50
C LEU A 285 -8.23 37.61 38.41
N ARG A 286 -7.53 37.40 39.54
CA ARG A 286 -6.50 36.36 39.68
C ARG A 286 -7.05 34.94 39.47
N LEU A 287 -8.34 34.72 39.72
CA LEU A 287 -9.01 33.41 39.58
C LEU A 287 -9.24 32.97 38.12
N ALA A 288 -9.51 33.90 37.20
CA ALA A 288 -9.76 33.56 35.79
C ALA A 288 -8.47 33.13 35.07
N GLY A 289 -7.35 33.82 35.33
CA GLY A 289 -6.05 33.44 34.77
C GLY A 289 -5.54 32.09 35.31
N ILE A 290 -5.78 31.78 36.58
CA ILE A 290 -5.43 30.49 37.19
C ILE A 290 -6.25 29.36 36.58
N ALA A 291 -7.55 29.55 36.33
CA ALA A 291 -8.39 28.55 35.68
C ALA A 291 -7.96 28.27 34.23
N THR A 292 -7.59 29.30 33.45
CA THR A 292 -7.07 29.13 32.09
C THR A 292 -5.70 28.44 32.11
N LEU A 293 -4.82 28.80 33.04
CA LEU A 293 -3.52 28.15 33.20
C LEU A 293 -3.66 26.67 33.63
N LEU A 294 -4.60 26.35 34.52
CA LEU A 294 -4.88 24.98 34.96
C LEU A 294 -5.53 24.13 33.85
N LEU A 295 -6.39 24.70 33.02
CA LEU A 295 -6.99 24.00 31.88
C LEU A 295 -5.96 23.72 30.76
N VAL A 296 -5.05 24.67 30.50
CA VAL A 296 -3.97 24.49 29.52
C VAL A 296 -2.90 23.53 30.04
N CYS A 297 -2.46 23.67 31.30
CA CYS A 297 -1.51 22.73 31.92
C CYS A 297 -2.13 21.34 32.13
N GLY A 298 -3.42 21.26 32.47
CA GLY A 298 -4.15 20.00 32.61
C GLY A 298 -4.40 19.31 31.27
N GLY A 299 -4.74 20.06 30.20
CA GLY A 299 -4.89 19.54 28.85
C GLY A 299 -3.54 19.08 28.25
N ALA A 300 -2.49 19.88 28.41
CA ALA A 300 -1.13 19.49 28.02
C ALA A 300 -0.64 18.28 28.83
N GLY A 301 -0.89 18.25 30.15
CA GLY A 301 -0.57 17.13 31.03
C GLY A 301 -1.33 15.85 30.67
N ALA A 302 -2.63 15.95 30.34
CA ALA A 302 -3.43 14.82 29.90
C ALA A 302 -3.02 14.31 28.52
N PHE A 303 -2.64 15.20 27.60
CA PHE A 303 -2.13 14.82 26.28
C PHE A 303 -0.74 14.17 26.39
N ILE A 304 0.17 14.74 27.19
CA ILE A 304 1.50 14.15 27.47
C ILE A 304 1.33 12.81 28.19
N TYR A 305 0.40 12.72 29.15
CA TYR A 305 0.08 11.48 29.84
C TYR A 305 -0.48 10.43 28.87
N ALA A 306 -1.43 10.78 28.00
CA ALA A 306 -1.98 9.88 26.99
C ALA A 306 -0.92 9.43 25.96
N ALA A 307 -0.08 10.34 25.48
CA ALA A 307 1.03 10.04 24.58
C ALA A 307 2.10 9.16 25.24
N SER A 308 2.39 9.38 26.54
CA SER A 308 3.31 8.57 27.34
C SER A 308 2.76 7.19 27.71
N LYS A 309 1.43 7.03 27.70
CA LYS A 309 0.72 5.77 27.95
C LYS A 309 0.39 4.98 26.69
N ARG A 310 0.94 5.35 25.52
CA ARG A 310 0.94 4.45 24.35
C ARG A 310 1.50 3.11 24.78
N GLN A 311 0.64 2.11 24.89
CA GLN A 311 1.07 0.77 25.25
C GLN A 311 1.98 0.27 24.13
N PRO A 312 3.21 -0.15 24.45
CA PRO A 312 4.06 -0.78 23.45
C PRO A 312 3.32 -1.99 22.88
N ALA A 313 3.49 -2.25 21.59
CA ALA A 313 2.96 -3.47 20.99
C ALA A 313 3.49 -4.67 21.80
N VAL A 314 2.58 -5.36 22.50
CA VAL A 314 2.92 -6.56 23.27
C VAL A 314 2.91 -7.73 22.29
N VAL A 315 3.95 -8.58 22.39
CA VAL A 315 4.06 -9.79 21.59
C VAL A 315 2.93 -10.74 21.99
N GLY A 316 1.99 -10.97 21.08
CA GLY A 316 0.93 -11.98 21.22
C GLY A 316 1.44 -13.39 20.86
N ALA A 317 0.60 -14.40 21.09
CA ALA A 317 0.97 -15.81 20.89
C ALA A 317 1.35 -16.19 19.45
N HIS A 318 0.93 -15.40 18.46
CA HIS A 318 1.22 -15.62 17.03
C HIS A 318 2.14 -14.54 16.45
N ASP A 319 2.70 -13.67 17.29
CA ASP A 319 3.58 -12.59 16.86
C ASP A 319 5.05 -13.00 16.93
N ILE A 320 5.82 -12.58 15.93
CA ILE A 320 7.25 -12.80 15.83
C ILE A 320 7.97 -11.59 16.43
N ALA A 321 8.65 -11.78 17.55
CA ALA A 321 9.40 -10.70 18.21
C ALA A 321 10.73 -10.45 17.49
N ILE A 322 10.96 -9.18 17.12
CA ILE A 322 12.23 -8.71 16.56
C ILE A 322 12.74 -7.60 17.47
N ALA A 323 14.00 -7.66 17.90
CA ALA A 323 14.66 -6.55 18.57
C ALA A 323 15.69 -5.93 17.62
N ILE A 324 15.66 -4.61 17.44
CA ILE A 324 16.61 -3.88 16.59
C ILE A 324 17.53 -2.98 17.41
N THR A 325 18.77 -2.87 16.98
CA THR A 325 19.81 -1.95 17.46
C THR A 325 20.42 -1.23 16.26
N GLU A 326 21.31 -0.26 16.46
CA GLU A 326 21.97 0.47 15.36
C GLU A 326 22.82 -0.44 14.45
N ARG A 327 23.15 -1.66 14.90
CA ARG A 327 24.12 -2.56 14.23
C ARG A 327 23.60 -3.96 13.95
N SER A 328 22.48 -4.37 14.54
CA SER A 328 21.97 -5.74 14.39
C SER A 328 20.50 -5.84 14.77
N CYS A 329 19.89 -6.95 14.35
CA CYS A 329 18.59 -7.41 14.79
C CYS A 329 18.73 -8.76 15.50
N GLU A 330 17.87 -9.00 16.48
CA GLU A 330 17.73 -10.27 17.17
C GLU A 330 16.29 -10.79 16.99
N PRO A 331 16.07 -11.94 16.34
CA PRO A 331 17.07 -12.72 15.60
C PRO A 331 17.51 -12.06 14.28
N ALA A 332 18.76 -12.29 13.88
CA ALA A 332 19.29 -11.84 12.58
C ALA A 332 18.97 -12.80 11.42
N ALA A 333 18.57 -14.03 11.75
CA ALA A 333 18.07 -15.01 10.79
C ALA A 333 16.82 -15.66 11.39
N LEU A 334 15.72 -15.65 10.65
CA LEU A 334 14.47 -16.27 11.09
C LEU A 334 13.75 -16.98 9.95
N THR A 335 13.00 -18.01 10.33
CA THR A 335 12.18 -18.81 9.42
C THR A 335 10.72 -18.71 9.85
N VAL A 336 9.83 -18.39 8.92
CA VAL A 336 8.39 -18.23 9.19
C VAL A 336 7.56 -18.99 8.16
N PRO A 337 6.37 -19.49 8.52
CA PRO A 337 5.46 -20.04 7.55
C PRO A 337 4.93 -18.94 6.64
N ALA A 338 4.78 -19.24 5.37
CA ALA A 338 4.23 -18.33 4.39
C ALA A 338 2.73 -18.09 4.64
N GLY A 339 2.25 -16.89 4.35
CA GLY A 339 0.92 -16.42 4.74
C GLY A 339 0.97 -15.08 5.48
N GLN A 340 -0.04 -14.81 6.31
CA GLN A 340 -0.06 -13.60 7.13
C GLN A 340 0.91 -13.74 8.30
N ALA A 341 1.94 -12.89 8.34
CA ALA A 341 2.93 -12.83 9.40
C ALA A 341 2.80 -11.50 10.15
N SER A 342 2.90 -11.54 11.48
CA SER A 342 2.85 -10.38 12.36
C SER A 342 4.16 -10.30 13.13
N PHE A 343 4.93 -9.25 12.89
CA PHE A 343 6.20 -8.97 13.55
C PHE A 343 5.99 -7.86 14.59
N VAL A 344 6.58 -8.01 15.77
CA VAL A 344 6.63 -6.95 16.78
C VAL A 344 8.08 -6.52 16.92
N VAL A 345 8.39 -5.39 16.29
CA VAL A 345 9.73 -4.82 16.21
C VAL A 345 9.94 -3.88 17.39
N THR A 346 10.93 -4.17 18.23
CA THR A 346 11.29 -3.40 19.42
C THR A 346 12.64 -2.75 19.25
N ASN A 347 12.69 -1.43 19.34
CA ASN A 347 13.95 -0.71 19.28
C ASN A 347 14.64 -0.71 20.65
N ARG A 348 15.79 -1.37 20.72
CA ARG A 348 16.68 -1.42 21.89
C ARG A 348 17.92 -0.52 21.74
N GLY A 349 18.03 0.22 20.65
CA GLY A 349 19.05 1.25 20.44
C GLY A 349 18.71 2.57 21.13
N GLU A 350 19.61 3.54 20.96
CA GLU A 350 19.52 4.90 21.49
C GLU A 350 19.02 5.92 20.45
N ARG A 351 18.90 5.50 19.18
CA ARG A 351 18.42 6.33 18.07
C ARG A 351 17.05 5.87 17.58
N VAL A 352 16.37 6.72 16.82
CA VAL A 352 15.20 6.31 16.03
C VAL A 352 15.70 5.37 14.92
N LEU A 353 15.08 4.20 14.79
CA LEU A 353 15.48 3.12 13.89
C LEU A 353 14.31 2.61 13.07
N GLU A 354 14.60 1.86 12.01
CA GLU A 354 13.63 1.18 11.15
C GLU A 354 13.95 -0.30 10.97
N TRP A 355 12.96 -1.06 10.50
CA TRP A 355 13.10 -2.46 10.15
C TRP A 355 12.33 -2.76 8.87
N GLU A 356 13.03 -3.26 7.86
CA GLU A 356 12.47 -3.51 6.52
C GLU A 356 12.62 -4.99 6.13
N ILE A 357 11.67 -5.47 5.33
CA ILE A 357 11.72 -6.76 4.64
C ILE A 357 11.95 -6.48 3.15
N LEU A 358 13.02 -7.04 2.59
CA LEU A 358 13.49 -6.81 1.23
C LEU A 358 13.39 -8.07 0.37
N ASP A 359 12.96 -7.90 -0.88
CA ASP A 359 13.11 -8.86 -1.97
C ASP A 359 14.13 -8.31 -2.98
N GLY A 360 15.39 -8.74 -2.85
CA GLY A 360 16.53 -8.20 -3.58
C GLY A 360 16.81 -6.73 -3.25
N VAL A 361 16.34 -5.82 -4.11
CA VAL A 361 16.46 -4.35 -3.95
C VAL A 361 15.13 -3.67 -3.63
N MET A 362 14.02 -4.42 -3.65
CA MET A 362 12.69 -3.88 -3.41
C MET A 362 12.33 -4.03 -1.93
N VAL A 363 11.83 -2.96 -1.31
CA VAL A 363 11.19 -3.02 0.00
C VAL A 363 9.79 -3.62 -0.17
N LEU A 364 9.53 -4.75 0.47
CA LEU A 364 8.21 -5.39 0.48
C LEU A 364 7.31 -4.79 1.55
N GLU A 365 7.86 -4.58 2.75
CA GLU A 365 7.17 -3.98 3.88
C GLU A 365 8.20 -3.45 4.88
N GLU A 366 7.93 -2.32 5.51
CA GLU A 366 8.81 -1.74 6.51
C GLU A 366 8.05 -1.09 7.66
N ARG A 367 8.78 -0.89 8.76
CA ARG A 367 8.30 -0.06 9.86
C ARG A 367 9.37 0.94 10.25
N GLU A 368 9.14 2.18 9.84
CA GLU A 368 10.03 3.31 10.12
C GLU A 368 9.77 3.96 11.49
N ASN A 369 10.67 4.87 11.86
CA ASN A 369 10.47 5.83 12.93
C ASN A 369 10.17 5.20 14.31
N ILE A 370 10.79 4.06 14.59
CA ILE A 370 10.66 3.35 15.88
C ILE A 370 11.58 4.04 16.89
N ALA A 371 11.01 4.75 17.87
CA ALA A 371 11.78 5.46 18.88
C ALA A 371 12.49 4.49 19.86
N PRO A 372 13.60 4.92 20.52
CA PRO A 372 14.26 4.14 21.57
C PRO A 372 13.28 3.61 22.62
N GLY A 373 13.30 2.30 22.89
CA GLY A 373 12.42 1.62 23.84
C GLY A 373 10.98 1.39 23.35
N GLN A 374 10.65 1.74 22.10
CA GLN A 374 9.33 1.54 21.53
C GLN A 374 9.21 0.19 20.81
N SER A 375 8.01 -0.40 20.87
CA SER A 375 7.63 -1.57 20.06
C SER A 375 6.54 -1.21 19.06
N ARG A 376 6.71 -1.61 17.80
CA ARG A 376 5.74 -1.43 16.71
C ARG A 376 5.41 -2.76 16.04
N ARG A 377 4.15 -2.92 15.64
CA ARG A 377 3.68 -4.11 14.94
C ARG A 377 3.74 -3.90 13.43
N LEU A 378 4.24 -4.89 12.71
CA LEU A 378 4.25 -4.98 11.25
C LEU A 378 3.51 -6.25 10.85
N THR A 379 2.35 -6.12 10.21
CA THR A 379 1.60 -7.27 9.71
C THR A 379 1.65 -7.25 8.20
N THR A 380 2.16 -8.30 7.59
CA THR A 380 2.27 -8.40 6.13
C THR A 380 2.01 -9.82 5.64
N GLN A 381 1.81 -9.98 4.33
CA GLN A 381 1.55 -11.27 3.72
C GLN A 381 2.78 -11.73 2.92
N LEU A 382 3.46 -12.75 3.42
CA LEU A 382 4.71 -13.25 2.86
C LEU A 382 4.48 -14.48 1.98
N ARG A 383 5.11 -14.49 0.81
CA ARG A 383 5.15 -15.64 -0.12
C ARG A 383 6.37 -16.52 0.19
N PRO A 384 6.37 -17.82 -0.19
CA PRO A 384 7.54 -18.67 0.02
C PRO A 384 8.74 -18.11 -0.73
N GLY A 385 9.91 -18.06 -0.07
CA GLY A 385 11.10 -17.45 -0.66
C GLY A 385 12.15 -17.05 0.38
N ASP A 386 13.30 -16.64 -0.12
CA ASP A 386 14.40 -16.09 0.67
C ASP A 386 14.35 -14.56 0.58
N TYR A 387 14.10 -13.90 1.71
CA TYR A 387 14.09 -12.46 1.85
C TYR A 387 15.27 -12.00 2.70
N THR A 388 15.59 -10.72 2.54
CA THR A 388 16.61 -10.04 3.33
C THR A 388 15.93 -9.07 4.29
N ILE A 389 16.44 -8.88 5.50
CA ILE A 389 15.90 -7.87 6.44
C ILE A 389 16.96 -6.83 6.77
N THR A 390 16.57 -5.57 6.89
CA THR A 390 17.45 -4.50 7.37
C THR A 390 17.25 -4.30 8.86
N CYS A 391 18.33 -4.02 9.57
CA CYS A 391 18.35 -4.09 11.02
C CYS A 391 18.87 -2.77 11.60
N GLY A 392 17.95 -1.80 11.74
CA GLY A 392 18.23 -0.50 12.32
C GLY A 392 18.54 0.56 11.28
N LEU A 393 19.81 0.70 10.90
CA LEU A 393 20.24 1.63 9.85
C LEU A 393 20.53 0.86 8.56
N LEU A 394 20.29 1.47 7.39
CA LEU A 394 20.64 0.91 6.08
C LEU A 394 22.11 0.44 5.95
N SER A 395 23.02 1.00 6.74
CA SER A 395 24.44 0.62 6.80
C SER A 395 24.72 -0.63 7.65
N ALA A 396 23.76 -1.11 8.43
CA ALA A 396 23.90 -2.29 9.28
C ALA A 396 23.91 -3.57 8.42
N PRO A 397 24.62 -4.63 8.87
CA PRO A 397 24.58 -5.93 8.20
C PRO A 397 23.15 -6.44 8.11
N ARG A 398 22.75 -6.85 6.90
CA ARG A 398 21.41 -7.36 6.64
C ARG A 398 21.23 -8.75 7.23
N GLY A 399 20.06 -9.01 7.81
CA GLY A 399 19.64 -10.32 8.26
C GLY A 399 18.93 -11.12 7.15
N ARG A 400 18.55 -12.36 7.45
CA ARG A 400 17.87 -13.27 6.52
C ARG A 400 16.49 -13.67 7.05
N LEU A 401 15.48 -13.62 6.19
CA LEU A 401 14.13 -14.09 6.47
C LEU A 401 13.79 -15.19 5.46
N VAL A 402 13.68 -16.43 5.94
CA VAL A 402 13.27 -17.58 5.11
C VAL A 402 11.78 -17.81 5.30
N VAL A 403 11.02 -17.85 4.21
CA VAL A 403 9.58 -18.06 4.27
C VAL A 403 9.26 -19.42 3.68
N GLU A 404 8.82 -20.34 4.54
CA GLU A 404 8.54 -21.73 4.16
C GLU A 404 7.13 -21.88 3.63
N ALA A 405 6.93 -22.73 2.62
CA ALA A 405 5.61 -23.03 2.10
C ALA A 405 4.69 -23.57 3.21
N SER A 406 3.46 -23.06 3.29
CA SER A 406 2.46 -23.46 4.28
C SER A 406 1.22 -24.02 3.59
N ALA A 407 0.67 -25.10 4.13
CA ALA A 407 -0.54 -25.75 3.61
C ALA A 407 -1.79 -24.83 3.60
N ALA A 408 -1.75 -23.70 4.31
CA ALA A 408 -2.85 -22.73 4.40
C ALA A 408 -2.86 -21.68 3.25
N GLN A 409 -1.98 -21.80 2.25
CA GLN A 409 -1.90 -20.82 1.17
C GLN A 409 -3.03 -20.93 0.13
N PRO A 410 -3.48 -19.80 -0.44
CA PRO A 410 -4.19 -19.83 -1.71
C PRO A 410 -3.21 -20.32 -2.79
N ARG A 411 -3.54 -21.43 -3.46
CA ARG A 411 -2.77 -21.95 -4.60
C ARG A 411 -2.55 -20.84 -5.62
N GLN A 412 -1.33 -20.74 -6.14
CA GLN A 412 -1.01 -19.78 -7.20
C GLN A 412 -1.91 -20.07 -8.41
N ALA A 413 -2.74 -19.11 -8.80
CA ALA A 413 -3.56 -19.24 -10.00
C ALA A 413 -2.63 -19.21 -11.21
N LEU A 414 -2.52 -20.33 -11.93
CA LEU A 414 -1.81 -20.40 -13.19
C LEU A 414 -2.42 -19.41 -14.18
N SER A 415 -1.55 -18.67 -14.88
CA SER A 415 -1.96 -17.82 -15.98
C SER A 415 -1.78 -18.52 -17.32
N LEU A 416 -2.44 -18.04 -18.37
CA LEU A 416 -2.23 -18.54 -19.73
C LEU A 416 -0.76 -18.40 -20.18
N MET A 417 -0.07 -17.35 -19.71
CA MET A 417 1.34 -17.09 -20.02
C MET A 417 2.27 -18.18 -19.50
N ASP A 418 1.95 -18.79 -18.36
CA ASP A 418 2.74 -19.90 -17.80
C ASP A 418 2.68 -21.15 -18.68
N MET A 419 1.64 -21.30 -19.51
CA MET A 419 1.46 -22.46 -20.40
C MET A 419 2.18 -22.33 -21.73
N ILE A 420 2.59 -21.11 -22.12
CA ILE A 420 3.20 -20.84 -23.43
C ILE A 420 4.55 -21.56 -23.57
N GLY A 421 5.39 -21.50 -22.54
CA GLY A 421 6.74 -22.09 -22.57
C GLY A 421 6.70 -23.60 -22.88
N PRO A 422 6.05 -24.41 -22.04
CA PRO A 422 5.97 -25.86 -22.27
C PRO A 422 5.22 -26.24 -23.55
N ALA A 423 4.18 -25.48 -23.94
CA ALA A 423 3.47 -25.73 -25.20
C ALA A 423 4.37 -25.46 -26.42
N ALA A 424 5.21 -24.43 -26.37
CA ALA A 424 6.17 -24.12 -27.43
C ALA A 424 7.28 -25.17 -27.53
N GLU A 425 7.81 -25.62 -26.40
CA GLU A 425 8.84 -26.67 -26.34
C GLU A 425 8.28 -28.01 -26.85
N TYR A 426 7.07 -28.38 -26.45
CA TYR A 426 6.40 -29.56 -26.96
C TYR A 426 6.10 -29.46 -28.47
N ARG A 427 5.72 -28.28 -28.98
CA ARG A 427 5.54 -28.06 -30.42
C ARG A 427 6.85 -28.25 -31.19
N ALA A 428 7.97 -27.78 -30.67
CA ALA A 428 9.27 -28.00 -31.29
C ALA A 428 9.61 -29.51 -31.36
N LEU A 429 9.37 -30.23 -30.26
CA LEU A 429 9.54 -31.69 -30.21
C LEU A 429 8.65 -32.40 -31.24
N LEU A 430 7.36 -32.05 -31.33
CA LEU A 430 6.43 -32.63 -32.31
C LEU A 430 6.86 -32.33 -33.75
N SER A 431 7.36 -31.12 -34.01
CA SER A 431 7.86 -30.74 -35.33
C SER A 431 9.05 -31.62 -35.73
N GLU A 432 10.03 -31.79 -34.83
CA GLU A 432 11.20 -32.65 -35.06
C GLU A 432 10.80 -34.11 -35.33
N ARG A 433 9.95 -34.67 -34.47
CA ARG A 433 9.49 -36.06 -34.59
C ARG A 433 8.62 -36.31 -35.82
N SER A 434 7.78 -35.34 -36.20
CA SER A 434 6.97 -35.43 -37.42
C SER A 434 7.82 -35.33 -38.69
N ALA A 435 8.93 -34.59 -38.68
CA ALA A 435 9.89 -34.56 -39.77
C ALA A 435 10.64 -35.89 -39.89
N ALA A 436 11.05 -36.49 -38.76
CA ALA A 436 11.65 -37.83 -38.74
C ALA A 436 10.68 -38.89 -39.28
N LEU A 437 9.38 -38.82 -38.91
CA LEU A 437 8.35 -39.72 -39.44
C LEU A 437 8.21 -39.59 -40.96
N ALA A 438 8.20 -38.35 -41.48
CA ALA A 438 8.17 -38.13 -42.93
C ALA A 438 9.40 -38.73 -43.64
N GLY A 439 10.59 -38.61 -43.03
CA GLY A 439 11.80 -39.25 -43.52
C GLY A 439 11.71 -40.78 -43.55
N ALA A 440 11.16 -41.39 -42.50
CA ALA A 440 10.96 -42.85 -42.45
C ALA A 440 9.95 -43.35 -43.50
N ILE A 441 8.86 -42.60 -43.72
CA ILE A 441 7.86 -42.91 -44.77
C ILE A 441 8.47 -42.75 -46.17
N GLU A 442 9.33 -41.76 -46.38
CA GLU A 442 10.02 -41.59 -47.66
C GLU A 442 11.03 -42.71 -47.92
N ALA A 443 11.79 -43.11 -46.88
CA ALA A 443 12.70 -44.25 -46.95
C ALA A 443 11.96 -45.57 -47.27
N LEU A 444 10.76 -45.76 -46.72
CA LEU A 444 9.89 -46.89 -47.05
C LEU A 444 9.52 -46.91 -48.54
N GLY A 445 9.21 -45.74 -49.13
CA GLY A 445 8.92 -45.62 -50.56
C GLY A 445 10.13 -45.86 -51.47
N GLN A 446 11.33 -45.45 -51.03
CA GLN A 446 12.58 -45.64 -51.78
C GLN A 446 13.10 -47.07 -51.74
N ALA A 447 12.86 -47.77 -50.62
CA ALA A 447 13.25 -49.16 -50.43
C ALA A 447 12.36 -50.18 -51.18
N SER A 448 11.50 -49.75 -52.11
CA SER A 448 10.41 -50.55 -52.72
C SER A 448 10.79 -51.91 -53.32
N THR A 449 12.09 -52.17 -53.53
CA THR A 449 12.63 -53.43 -54.06
C THR A 449 13.50 -54.23 -53.07
N ASP A 450 13.70 -53.73 -51.84
CA ASP A 450 14.56 -54.32 -50.80
C ASP A 450 13.76 -54.65 -49.51
N PRO A 451 13.26 -55.89 -49.36
CA PRO A 451 12.41 -56.31 -48.23
C PRO A 451 12.95 -55.98 -46.82
N PRO A 452 14.22 -56.25 -46.47
CA PRO A 452 14.74 -55.89 -45.15
C PRO A 452 14.82 -54.38 -44.91
N ALA A 453 15.10 -53.56 -45.94
CA ALA A 453 15.10 -52.11 -45.81
C ALA A 453 13.68 -51.56 -45.62
N MET A 454 12.69 -52.11 -46.33
CA MET A 454 11.27 -51.77 -46.13
C MET A 454 10.79 -52.11 -44.72
N ALA A 455 11.12 -53.30 -44.21
CA ALA A 455 10.74 -53.72 -42.86
C ALA A 455 11.31 -52.78 -41.79
N ARG A 456 12.59 -52.39 -41.92
CA ARG A 456 13.23 -51.43 -41.02
C ARG A 456 12.56 -50.06 -41.06
N ALA A 457 12.36 -49.50 -42.25
CA ALA A 457 11.72 -48.19 -42.41
C ALA A 457 10.28 -48.18 -41.87
N ARG A 458 9.53 -49.27 -42.06
CA ARG A 458 8.18 -49.46 -41.50
C ARG A 458 8.21 -49.50 -39.97
N THR A 459 9.09 -50.30 -39.37
CA THR A 459 9.23 -50.36 -37.90
C THR A 459 9.63 -49.01 -37.32
N GLU A 460 10.52 -48.28 -37.98
CA GLU A 460 10.93 -46.93 -37.57
C GLU A 460 9.77 -45.93 -37.67
N ALA A 461 9.00 -45.96 -38.76
CA ALA A 461 7.81 -45.14 -38.93
C ALA A 461 6.74 -45.45 -37.87
N GLU A 462 6.49 -46.72 -37.56
CA GLU A 462 5.56 -47.13 -36.51
C GLU A 462 6.00 -46.67 -35.11
N ALA A 463 7.30 -46.77 -34.80
CA ALA A 463 7.86 -46.29 -33.54
C ALA A 463 7.70 -44.77 -33.38
N LEU A 464 8.00 -44.01 -34.44
CA LEU A 464 7.80 -42.56 -34.48
C LEU A 464 6.33 -42.17 -34.36
N LEU A 465 5.44 -42.93 -35.00
CA LEU A 465 3.99 -42.70 -34.92
C LEU A 465 3.45 -42.89 -33.50
N ARG A 466 3.94 -43.91 -32.77
CA ARG A 466 3.58 -44.11 -31.35
C ARG A 466 4.01 -42.95 -30.47
N MET A 467 5.21 -42.40 -30.70
CA MET A 467 5.68 -41.24 -29.95
C MET A 467 4.85 -39.97 -30.19
N LEU A 468 4.18 -39.85 -31.36
CA LEU A 468 3.31 -38.72 -31.69
C LEU A 468 1.87 -38.90 -31.17
N ARG A 469 1.47 -40.10 -30.74
CA ARG A 469 0.11 -40.42 -30.28
C ARG A 469 -0.38 -39.52 -29.14
N PRO A 470 0.40 -39.17 -28.10
CA PRO A 470 -0.08 -38.28 -27.04
C PRO A 470 -0.58 -36.93 -27.55
N ALA A 471 -0.02 -36.42 -28.66
CA ALA A 471 -0.44 -35.15 -29.24
C ALA A 471 -1.83 -35.19 -29.87
N THR A 472 -2.42 -36.36 -30.11
CA THR A 472 -3.76 -36.48 -30.71
C THR A 472 -4.89 -36.41 -29.68
N ALA A 473 -4.59 -36.50 -28.39
CA ALA A 473 -5.59 -36.54 -27.31
C ALA A 473 -6.53 -35.34 -27.35
N GLY A 474 -7.85 -35.57 -27.39
CA GLY A 474 -8.87 -34.51 -27.42
C GLY A 474 -9.18 -33.93 -28.81
N ASP A 475 -8.66 -34.51 -29.89
CA ASP A 475 -8.97 -34.13 -31.28
C ASP A 475 -9.31 -35.38 -32.09
N ALA A 476 -10.58 -35.53 -32.43
CA ALA A 476 -11.09 -36.71 -33.11
C ALA A 476 -10.56 -36.83 -34.54
N ASP A 477 -10.37 -35.70 -35.24
CA ASP A 477 -9.94 -35.68 -36.64
C ASP A 477 -8.46 -36.05 -36.75
N LEU A 478 -7.63 -35.52 -35.84
CA LEU A 478 -6.21 -35.87 -35.79
C LEU A 478 -6.02 -37.33 -35.33
N ALA A 479 -6.84 -37.81 -34.40
CA ALA A 479 -6.83 -39.22 -33.98
C ALA A 479 -7.26 -40.16 -35.11
N ALA A 480 -8.27 -39.80 -35.89
CA ALA A 480 -8.69 -40.55 -37.08
C ALA A 480 -7.59 -40.58 -38.15
N SER A 481 -6.91 -39.45 -38.37
CA SER A 481 -5.78 -39.35 -39.30
C SER A 481 -4.59 -40.22 -38.86
N LEU A 482 -4.27 -40.23 -37.56
CA LEU A 482 -3.27 -41.11 -36.97
C LEU A 482 -3.62 -42.59 -37.21
N HIS A 483 -4.88 -42.96 -36.95
CA HIS A 483 -5.36 -44.34 -37.12
C HIS A 483 -5.31 -44.79 -38.59
N SER A 484 -5.69 -43.90 -39.53
CA SER A 484 -5.57 -44.16 -40.96
C SER A 484 -4.12 -44.35 -41.42
N LEU A 485 -3.18 -43.59 -40.86
CA LEU A 485 -1.76 -43.78 -41.17
C LEU A 485 -1.23 -45.07 -40.55
N GLN A 486 -1.66 -45.39 -39.32
CA GLN A 486 -1.29 -46.63 -38.64
C GLN A 486 -1.77 -47.87 -39.41
N SER A 487 -2.99 -47.86 -39.96
CA SER A 487 -3.51 -48.99 -40.75
C SER A 487 -2.74 -49.18 -42.06
N LEU A 488 -2.36 -48.10 -42.74
CA LEU A 488 -1.54 -48.13 -43.95
C LEU A 488 -0.11 -48.61 -43.69
N LEU A 489 0.47 -48.30 -42.52
CA LEU A 489 1.78 -48.82 -42.14
C LEU A 489 1.72 -50.32 -41.79
N ALA A 490 0.62 -50.77 -41.16
CA ALA A 490 0.41 -52.17 -40.80
C ALA A 490 0.11 -53.08 -42.00
N ASP A 491 -0.49 -52.55 -43.06
CA ASP A 491 -0.74 -53.30 -44.30
C ASP A 491 0.52 -53.36 -45.17
N GLU A 492 1.12 -54.55 -45.28
CA GLU A 492 2.34 -54.73 -46.05
C GLU A 492 2.16 -54.46 -47.55
N ALA A 493 0.94 -54.59 -48.06
CA ALA A 493 0.57 -54.39 -49.46
C ALA A 493 0.13 -52.94 -49.77
N ALA A 494 0.12 -52.06 -48.76
CA ALA A 494 -0.31 -50.68 -48.95
C ALA A 494 0.56 -49.93 -49.98
N PRO A 495 -0.03 -49.17 -50.92
CA PRO A 495 0.73 -48.37 -51.86
C PRO A 495 1.57 -47.29 -51.15
N ALA A 496 2.88 -47.25 -51.41
CA ALA A 496 3.78 -46.27 -50.80
C ALA A 496 3.33 -44.81 -51.02
N ALA A 497 2.70 -44.50 -52.16
CA ALA A 497 2.13 -43.19 -52.43
C ALA A 497 0.97 -42.83 -51.50
N ALA A 498 0.12 -43.81 -51.15
CA ALA A 498 -0.99 -43.60 -50.21
C ALA A 498 -0.47 -43.37 -48.79
N THR A 499 0.54 -44.13 -48.36
CA THR A 499 1.20 -43.94 -47.06
C THR A 499 1.89 -42.58 -46.96
N ARG A 500 2.55 -42.13 -48.04
CA ARG A 500 3.15 -40.78 -48.11
C ARG A 500 2.09 -39.68 -47.98
N GLN A 501 1.00 -39.78 -48.75
CA GLN A 501 -0.08 -38.80 -48.71
C GLN A 501 -0.75 -38.73 -47.33
N ALA A 502 -0.99 -39.89 -46.70
CA ALA A 502 -1.52 -39.95 -45.33
C ALA A 502 -0.55 -39.35 -44.31
N GLY A 503 0.75 -39.62 -44.46
CA GLY A 503 1.82 -39.04 -43.63
C GLY A 503 1.89 -37.50 -43.73
N GLU A 504 1.82 -36.96 -44.95
CA GLU A 504 1.82 -35.52 -45.18
C GLU A 504 0.56 -34.84 -44.62
N SER A 505 -0.60 -35.48 -44.76
CA SER A 505 -1.87 -35.01 -44.24
C SER A 505 -1.84 -34.96 -42.70
N PHE A 506 -1.37 -36.03 -42.07
CA PHE A 506 -1.20 -36.10 -40.61
C PHE A 506 -0.20 -35.05 -40.11
N ARG A 507 0.95 -34.90 -40.78
CA ARG A 507 1.97 -33.89 -40.42
C ARG A 507 1.42 -32.47 -40.53
N THR A 508 0.64 -32.19 -41.57
CA THR A 508 0.04 -30.87 -41.78
C THR A 508 -0.99 -30.56 -40.69
N ALA A 509 -1.86 -31.51 -40.37
CA ALA A 509 -2.84 -31.37 -39.30
C ALA A 509 -2.17 -31.19 -37.93
N LEU A 510 -1.12 -31.98 -37.63
CA LEU A 510 -0.35 -31.85 -36.40
C LEU A 510 0.35 -30.49 -36.29
N GLY A 511 0.91 -29.97 -37.39
CA GLY A 511 1.63 -28.68 -37.42
C GLY A 511 0.74 -27.46 -37.17
N GLN A 512 -0.57 -27.57 -37.38
CA GLN A 512 -1.54 -26.50 -37.10
C GLN A 512 -2.06 -26.52 -35.66
N ARG A 513 -1.78 -27.59 -34.91
CA ARG A 513 -2.32 -27.78 -33.57
C ARG A 513 -1.43 -27.19 -32.48
N THR A 514 -2.05 -26.46 -31.57
CA THR A 514 -1.44 -26.08 -30.28
C THR A 514 -1.95 -27.05 -29.22
N VAL A 515 -1.07 -27.84 -28.61
CA VAL A 515 -1.44 -28.79 -27.56
C VAL A 515 -1.17 -28.14 -26.20
N LEU A 516 -2.23 -27.90 -25.44
CA LEU A 516 -2.12 -27.35 -24.08
C LEU A 516 -1.70 -28.44 -23.08
N PRO A 517 -1.09 -28.06 -21.94
CA PRO A 517 -0.63 -29.02 -20.92
C PRO A 517 -1.67 -30.05 -20.45
N ASP A 518 -2.94 -29.66 -20.35
CA ASP A 518 -4.04 -30.57 -20.00
C ASP A 518 -4.20 -31.72 -21.03
N ALA A 519 -4.16 -31.39 -22.33
CA ALA A 519 -4.23 -32.36 -23.41
C ALA A 519 -2.94 -33.18 -23.54
N MET A 520 -1.77 -32.58 -23.27
CA MET A 520 -0.49 -33.30 -23.20
C MET A 520 -0.55 -34.41 -22.14
N LEU A 521 -0.97 -34.08 -20.92
CA LEU A 521 -1.09 -35.02 -19.81
C LEU A 521 -2.15 -36.10 -20.07
N ALA A 522 -3.29 -35.72 -20.64
CA ALA A 522 -4.32 -36.68 -21.06
C ALA A 522 -3.78 -37.67 -22.10
N GLY A 523 -2.99 -37.21 -23.07
CA GLY A 523 -2.34 -38.06 -24.07
C GLY A 523 -1.27 -38.98 -23.48
N ALA A 524 -0.45 -38.46 -22.56
CA ALA A 524 0.55 -39.25 -21.84
C ALA A 524 -0.10 -40.37 -21.00
N ALA A 525 -1.19 -40.05 -20.29
CA ALA A 525 -1.96 -41.03 -19.54
C ALA A 525 -2.58 -42.11 -20.45
N ALA A 526 -3.14 -41.70 -21.59
CA ALA A 526 -3.70 -42.63 -22.58
C ALA A 526 -2.64 -43.55 -23.20
N ALA A 527 -1.40 -43.07 -23.38
CA ALA A 527 -0.30 -43.89 -23.86
C ALA A 527 0.13 -44.97 -22.84
N LEU A 528 0.09 -44.65 -21.54
CA LEU A 528 0.40 -45.60 -20.47
C LEU A 528 -0.76 -46.56 -20.13
N SER A 529 -2.00 -46.17 -20.46
CA SER A 529 -3.22 -46.94 -20.21
C SER A 529 -4.11 -47.03 -21.46
N PRO A 530 -3.71 -47.78 -22.50
CA PRO A 530 -4.49 -47.90 -23.74
C PRO A 530 -5.85 -48.58 -23.51
N ALA A 531 -6.91 -48.01 -24.08
CA ALA A 531 -8.31 -48.41 -23.83
C ALA A 531 -8.68 -49.82 -24.35
N GLU A 532 -7.94 -50.37 -25.32
CA GLU A 532 -8.26 -51.64 -26.00
C GLU A 532 -7.39 -52.83 -25.54
N GLY A 533 -6.79 -52.77 -24.34
CA GLY A 533 -5.96 -53.87 -23.84
C GLY A 533 -4.66 -54.07 -24.62
N GLY A 534 -4.23 -53.06 -25.38
CA GLY A 534 -2.97 -53.06 -26.13
C GLY A 534 -1.75 -53.13 -25.21
N THR A 535 -0.66 -53.71 -25.72
CA THR A 535 0.61 -53.75 -25.01
C THR A 535 1.29 -52.38 -25.04
N VAL A 536 1.58 -51.83 -23.86
CA VAL A 536 2.36 -50.58 -23.72
C VAL A 536 3.79 -50.85 -24.17
N THR A 537 4.28 -50.05 -25.10
CA THR A 537 5.60 -50.22 -25.73
C THR A 537 6.63 -49.26 -25.13
N PRO A 538 7.94 -49.50 -25.30
CA PRO A 538 8.98 -48.56 -24.84
C PRO A 538 8.80 -47.14 -25.40
N GLU A 539 8.27 -47.02 -26.61
CA GLU A 539 7.96 -45.75 -27.26
C GLU A 539 6.82 -45.01 -26.54
N ASP A 540 5.78 -45.72 -26.09
CA ASP A 540 4.69 -45.13 -25.30
C ASP A 540 5.18 -44.61 -23.95
N VAL A 541 6.09 -45.36 -23.29
CA VAL A 541 6.73 -44.96 -22.04
C VAL A 541 7.63 -43.74 -22.23
N ALA A 542 8.41 -43.71 -23.33
CA ALA A 542 9.27 -42.58 -23.67
C ALA A 542 8.44 -41.32 -23.94
N ALA A 543 7.35 -41.44 -24.71
CA ALA A 543 6.48 -40.33 -25.04
C ALA A 543 5.80 -39.74 -23.78
N ALA A 544 5.31 -40.60 -22.89
CA ALA A 544 4.74 -40.16 -21.62
C ALA A 544 5.81 -39.50 -20.72
N SER A 545 7.01 -40.09 -20.63
CA SER A 545 8.10 -39.55 -19.81
C SER A 545 8.53 -38.15 -20.25
N GLU A 546 8.60 -37.90 -21.56
CA GLU A 546 8.96 -36.59 -22.12
C GLU A 546 7.92 -35.53 -21.76
N VAL A 547 6.62 -35.83 -21.93
CA VAL A 547 5.53 -34.93 -21.52
C VAL A 547 5.62 -34.62 -20.03
N THR A 548 5.86 -35.63 -19.19
CA THR A 548 6.00 -35.45 -17.75
C THR A 548 7.17 -34.52 -17.40
N ARG A 549 8.34 -34.70 -18.04
CA ARG A 549 9.53 -33.86 -17.80
C ARG A 549 9.29 -32.40 -18.17
N LEU A 550 8.63 -32.15 -19.30
CA LEU A 550 8.31 -30.80 -19.77
C LEU A 550 7.42 -30.04 -18.79
N LEU A 551 6.47 -30.73 -18.16
CA LEU A 551 5.47 -30.11 -17.28
C LEU A 551 5.86 -30.13 -15.80
N LEU A 552 6.87 -30.91 -15.42
CA LEU A 552 7.31 -31.04 -14.05
C LEU A 552 7.73 -29.70 -13.40
N PRO A 553 8.44 -28.77 -14.07
CA PRO A 553 8.75 -27.46 -13.49
C PRO A 553 7.49 -26.64 -13.18
N LEU A 554 6.44 -26.73 -14.01
CA LEU A 554 5.17 -26.07 -13.76
C LEU A 554 4.48 -26.65 -12.53
N VAL A 555 4.41 -27.98 -12.43
CA VAL A 555 3.79 -28.67 -11.30
C VAL A 555 4.57 -28.40 -10.01
N GLN A 556 5.90 -28.33 -10.04
CA GLN A 556 6.71 -28.00 -8.88
C GLN A 556 6.41 -26.61 -8.30
N ARG A 557 6.00 -25.65 -9.14
CA ARG A 557 5.58 -24.31 -8.69
C ARG A 557 4.20 -24.30 -8.05
N VAL A 558 3.29 -25.18 -8.47
CA VAL A 558 1.86 -25.13 -8.10
C VAL A 558 1.50 -26.17 -7.04
N GLU A 559 1.98 -27.41 -7.18
CA GLU A 559 1.80 -28.51 -6.23
C GLU A 559 3.14 -29.28 -6.02
N PRO A 560 4.03 -28.78 -5.13
CA PRO A 560 5.37 -29.35 -4.95
C PRO A 560 5.33 -30.81 -4.44
N GLU A 561 4.35 -31.17 -3.62
CA GLU A 561 4.18 -32.55 -3.14
C GLU A 561 3.84 -33.53 -4.27
N VAL A 562 3.03 -33.10 -5.26
CA VAL A 562 2.76 -33.90 -6.46
C VAL A 562 4.03 -34.02 -7.28
N ALA A 563 4.78 -32.93 -7.46
CA ALA A 563 6.02 -32.95 -8.24
C ALA A 563 7.07 -33.92 -7.68
N GLU A 564 7.22 -34.02 -6.36
CA GLU A 564 8.17 -34.96 -5.75
C GLU A 564 7.75 -36.43 -5.91
N ARG A 565 6.44 -36.73 -5.83
CA ARG A 565 5.94 -38.08 -6.15
C ARG A 565 6.18 -38.43 -7.61
N VAL A 566 5.81 -37.52 -8.51
CA VAL A 566 6.01 -37.67 -9.96
C VAL A 566 7.49 -37.90 -10.30
N LYS A 567 8.43 -37.17 -9.68
CA LYS A 567 9.88 -37.37 -9.89
C LYS A 567 10.31 -38.79 -9.55
N THR A 568 9.80 -39.31 -8.44
CA THR A 568 10.12 -40.65 -7.95
C THR A 568 9.58 -41.71 -8.92
N ASP A 569 8.32 -41.58 -9.32
CA ASP A 569 7.68 -42.51 -10.25
C ASP A 569 8.31 -42.44 -11.65
N LEU A 570 8.68 -41.25 -12.11
CA LEU A 570 9.34 -41.03 -13.40
C LEU A 570 10.73 -41.68 -13.48
N ALA A 571 11.47 -41.68 -12.37
CA ALA A 571 12.76 -42.36 -12.28
C ALA A 571 12.62 -43.89 -12.31
N GLY A 572 11.51 -44.42 -11.80
CA GLY A 572 11.19 -45.86 -11.80
C GLY A 572 10.59 -46.38 -13.11
N LEU A 573 9.93 -45.52 -13.89
CA LEU A 573 9.16 -45.88 -15.08
C LEU A 573 9.94 -46.70 -16.14
N PRO A 574 11.22 -46.40 -16.46
CA PRO A 574 11.99 -47.18 -17.44
C PRO A 574 12.41 -48.57 -16.94
N ARG A 575 12.45 -48.79 -15.62
CA ARG A 575 12.96 -50.03 -14.99
C ARG A 575 11.86 -51.04 -14.67
N ASP A 576 10.68 -50.55 -14.28
CA ASP A 576 9.53 -51.35 -13.84
C ASP A 576 8.31 -51.19 -14.76
N ALA A 577 8.53 -51.15 -16.07
CA ALA A 577 7.47 -51.08 -17.08
C ALA A 577 6.60 -52.35 -17.16
N LYS A 578 6.59 -53.23 -16.14
CA LYS A 578 5.68 -54.38 -16.06
C LYS A 578 4.28 -53.91 -15.59
N PRO A 579 3.19 -54.59 -15.99
CA PRO A 579 1.85 -54.25 -15.54
C PRO A 579 1.76 -54.43 -14.01
N GLY A 580 1.56 -53.35 -13.25
CA GLY A 580 1.17 -53.43 -11.83
C GLY A 580 1.87 -52.51 -10.83
N GLY A 581 3.00 -51.86 -11.17
CA GLY A 581 3.78 -51.04 -10.22
C GLY A 581 3.88 -49.57 -10.62
N ALA A 582 5.07 -49.16 -11.07
CA ALA A 582 5.41 -47.78 -11.44
C ALA A 582 4.49 -47.18 -12.53
N ARG A 583 3.92 -48.02 -13.41
CA ARG A 583 3.00 -47.58 -14.47
C ARG A 583 1.66 -47.08 -13.91
N ASN A 584 1.06 -47.82 -12.99
CA ASN A 584 -0.25 -47.45 -12.41
C ASN A 584 -0.12 -46.23 -11.49
N ALA A 585 0.99 -46.15 -10.74
CA ALA A 585 1.33 -45.00 -9.93
C ALA A 585 1.51 -43.75 -10.80
N MET A 586 2.29 -43.86 -11.88
CA MET A 586 2.47 -42.78 -12.86
C MET A 586 1.16 -42.32 -13.52
N THR A 587 0.25 -43.23 -13.90
CA THR A 587 -1.05 -42.83 -14.47
C THR A 587 -1.88 -42.02 -13.47
N GLY A 588 -1.90 -42.40 -12.19
CA GLY A 588 -2.57 -41.63 -11.14
C GLY A 588 -1.91 -40.27 -10.89
N ASP A 589 -0.59 -40.23 -10.93
CA ASP A 589 0.19 -39.00 -10.77
C ASP A 589 0.03 -38.04 -11.97
N LEU A 590 -0.11 -38.55 -13.20
CA LEU A 590 -0.45 -37.74 -14.37
C LEU A 590 -1.84 -37.09 -14.26
N GLU A 591 -2.81 -37.79 -13.66
CA GLU A 591 -4.12 -37.21 -13.38
C GLU A 591 -4.07 -36.15 -12.29
N ALA A 592 -3.24 -36.34 -11.26
CA ALA A 592 -2.95 -35.34 -10.25
C ALA A 592 -2.28 -34.10 -10.86
N MET A 593 -1.28 -34.27 -11.73
CA MET A 593 -0.67 -33.19 -12.50
C MET A 593 -1.71 -32.46 -13.36
N ARG A 594 -2.61 -33.19 -14.03
CA ARG A 594 -3.65 -32.59 -14.86
C ARG A 594 -4.59 -31.71 -14.04
N LYS A 595 -4.98 -32.19 -12.85
CA LYS A 595 -5.83 -31.43 -11.92
C LYS A 595 -5.10 -30.19 -11.38
N ALA A 596 -3.80 -30.30 -11.09
CA ALA A 596 -2.98 -29.19 -10.63
C ALA A 596 -2.79 -28.10 -11.71
N LEU A 597 -2.71 -28.50 -12.99
CA LEU A 597 -2.52 -27.60 -14.13
C LEU A 597 -3.83 -27.18 -14.82
N ALA A 598 -4.99 -27.49 -14.23
CA ALA A 598 -6.28 -27.15 -14.82
C ALA A 598 -6.52 -25.63 -14.78
N LEU A 599 -6.64 -25.01 -15.96
CA LEU A 599 -7.02 -23.60 -16.09
C LEU A 599 -8.49 -23.39 -15.67
N PRO A 600 -8.84 -22.24 -15.06
CA PRO A 600 -10.23 -21.84 -14.83
C PRO A 600 -11.04 -21.81 -16.13
N ASP A 601 -12.32 -22.20 -16.09
CA ASP A 601 -13.17 -22.33 -17.29
C ASP A 601 -13.31 -21.05 -18.14
N ARG A 602 -13.03 -19.87 -17.57
CA ARG A 602 -12.99 -18.59 -18.30
C ARG A 602 -11.80 -18.49 -19.25
N ASP A 603 -10.63 -18.99 -18.82
CA ASP A 603 -9.38 -18.91 -19.59
C ASP A 603 -9.23 -20.07 -20.58
N ARG A 604 -10.02 -21.14 -20.43
CA ARG A 604 -10.10 -22.24 -21.41
C ARG A 604 -10.80 -21.87 -22.72
N ARG A 605 -11.63 -20.80 -22.73
CA ARG A 605 -12.46 -20.40 -23.89
C ARG A 605 -11.87 -19.24 -24.70
N SER A 606 -10.91 -18.52 -24.14
CA SER A 606 -10.13 -17.47 -24.79
C SER A 606 -8.92 -18.06 -25.49
#